data_AF-A0A5S5CLZ9-F1
#
_entry.id   AF-A0A5S5CLZ9-F1
#
_cell.length_a   1.000
_cell.length_b   1.000
_cell.length_c   1.000
_cell.angle_alpha   90.00
_cell.angle_beta   90.00
_cell.angle_gamma   90.00
#
_symmetry.space_group_name_H-M   'P 1'
#
loop_
_entity.id
_entity.type
_entity.pdbx_description
1 polymer ?
#
loop_
_entity_poly.entity_id
_entity_poly.type
_entity_poly.pdbx_seq_one_letter_code
_entity_poly.pdbx_strand_id
1 'polypeptide(L)'
;MIIVRKWKSMSFKSTSLALLLLVFALGTIVVPQPKVASATGTTYYFSTSGDDANNGTSPSTPKQSISAANTLLSAGHSVLFKRGDAWYRNSVNGAGTKIGGTLQIIGASGTSAAPIVVGAYGIGAKPMISLTYLLSKTGWISDGTNRYKHAIPAIGIGTLRLFEDGVSKFKVNTNDTNANETDVDQPYEWYANNGFVYVGSTTGAPQHVELIGNDIPVLVRNANYVTIQNLDIKGGVVDVEAPSSHITIDNNTIRQTFQSGIRAYNREALNNPNPTPQQWAQYVSDLTITNNVIDKVWTQEENHTNPDITYGGEGIFLLDAVEGGLIRGNTILNFGHGGISLETSLWLGTNRTHGVHHVLVELNDVSSGNSDYMHGFGVIGLPGKTTNNTIRRNYFHDFQATSHVGGRDNYIYSNIFVGVTETPRQTKQPFAMDVAPWPVREKGTTAAQNITVDLESQNLFIVNNTILDTDGYAIEVRDYNKTKGNVTNIQIANNLMGQYADDSSYLPVGLNVSSEVTGMLTVNNNAFWDSSTTVARYKTLTNAAINTLNACETTYSLDTCNNNATGDPLFVNYANRDFHLSANSPFKASGSNAYLAALGSGFVDYYGNPWDPTSPSIGAIQY
;
A
#
# COMPACT_ATOMS: atom_id res chain seq x y z
N MET A 1 -4.64 5.69 -36.72
CA MET A 1 -4.49 4.84 -37.92
C MET A 1 -3.86 3.53 -37.45
N ILE A 2 -4.67 2.50 -37.21
CA ILE A 2 -4.26 1.26 -36.54
C ILE A 2 -3.81 0.25 -37.60
N ILE A 3 -2.54 -0.15 -37.56
CA ILE A 3 -1.99 -1.20 -38.42
C ILE A 3 -2.14 -2.54 -37.70
N VAL A 4 -3.06 -3.38 -38.16
CA VAL A 4 -3.25 -4.76 -37.69
C VAL A 4 -2.36 -5.69 -38.51
N ARG A 5 -1.36 -6.35 -37.90
CA ARG A 5 -0.59 -7.43 -38.54
C ARG A 5 -1.29 -8.78 -38.33
N LYS A 6 -1.67 -9.43 -39.44
CA LYS A 6 -2.22 -10.80 -39.48
C LYS A 6 -1.12 -11.84 -39.20
N TRP A 7 -1.41 -12.81 -38.34
CA TRP A 7 -0.60 -14.03 -38.16
C TRP A 7 -1.12 -15.15 -39.08
N LYS A 8 -0.20 -15.87 -39.74
CA LYS A 8 -0.48 -17.06 -40.55
C LYS A 8 -0.45 -18.32 -39.67
N SER A 9 -1.43 -19.19 -39.81
CA SER A 9 -1.48 -20.52 -39.19
C SER A 9 -0.57 -21.51 -39.94
N MET A 10 0.23 -22.29 -39.20
CA MET A 10 0.92 -23.48 -39.73
C MET A 10 0.14 -24.75 -39.37
N SER A 11 -0.03 -25.64 -40.35
CA SER A 11 -0.71 -26.94 -40.20
C SER A 11 0.23 -28.02 -39.66
N PHE A 12 -0.19 -28.78 -38.64
CA PHE A 12 0.48 -30.01 -38.20
C PHE A 12 -0.14 -31.23 -38.88
N LYS A 13 0.70 -32.11 -39.46
CA LYS A 13 0.28 -33.37 -40.10
C LYS A 13 0.13 -34.48 -39.06
N SER A 14 -0.94 -35.24 -39.20
CA SER A 14 -1.34 -36.43 -38.46
C SER A 14 -0.65 -37.69 -39.01
N THR A 15 0.06 -38.44 -38.16
CA THR A 15 0.26 -39.90 -38.27
C THR A 15 1.07 -40.38 -37.06
N SER A 16 0.42 -41.02 -36.06
CA SER A 16 0.96 -42.06 -35.16
C SER A 16 -0.03 -42.41 -34.02
N LEU A 17 -1.31 -42.59 -34.34
CA LEU A 17 -2.34 -42.94 -33.36
C LEU A 17 -3.05 -44.23 -33.77
N ALA A 18 -2.34 -45.36 -33.74
CA ALA A 18 -2.95 -46.66 -34.06
C ALA A 18 -2.46 -47.85 -33.21
N LEU A 19 -1.57 -47.64 -32.22
CA LEU A 19 -1.01 -48.75 -31.43
C LEU A 19 -1.23 -48.65 -29.92
N LEU A 20 -2.16 -47.80 -29.46
CA LEU A 20 -2.47 -47.62 -28.03
C LEU A 20 -3.93 -47.92 -27.66
N LEU A 21 -4.63 -48.72 -28.47
CA LEU A 21 -6.08 -49.00 -28.29
C LEU A 21 -6.43 -50.45 -27.95
N LEU A 22 -5.46 -51.34 -27.67
CA LEU A 22 -5.74 -52.78 -27.48
C LEU A 22 -5.44 -53.37 -26.09
N VAL A 23 -5.22 -52.56 -25.04
CA VAL A 23 -4.92 -53.09 -23.68
C VAL A 23 -5.95 -52.74 -22.59
N PHE A 24 -6.98 -51.92 -22.87
CA PHE A 24 -8.00 -51.58 -21.86
C PHE A 24 -9.37 -52.22 -22.11
N ALA A 25 -9.41 -53.42 -22.69
CA ALA A 25 -10.64 -54.19 -22.88
C ALA A 25 -10.72 -55.37 -21.90
N LEU A 26 -10.58 -55.13 -20.59
CA LEU A 26 -11.00 -56.06 -19.54
C LEU A 26 -11.20 -55.28 -18.22
N GLY A 27 -12.46 -54.96 -17.91
CA GLY A 27 -13.00 -54.77 -16.56
C GLY A 27 -12.47 -53.61 -15.71
N THR A 28 -12.94 -52.38 -15.94
CA THR A 28 -12.90 -51.34 -14.90
C THR A 28 -14.03 -51.55 -13.90
N ILE A 29 -13.67 -51.93 -12.67
CA ILE A 29 -14.53 -51.79 -11.50
C ILE A 29 -14.81 -50.29 -11.36
N VAL A 30 -16.05 -49.87 -11.62
CA VAL A 30 -16.51 -48.50 -11.34
C VAL A 30 -16.62 -48.37 -9.82
N VAL A 31 -15.55 -47.90 -9.18
CA VAL A 31 -15.66 -47.37 -7.82
C VAL A 31 -16.39 -46.04 -7.94
N PRO A 32 -17.59 -45.87 -7.34
CA PRO A 32 -18.26 -44.57 -7.37
C PRO A 32 -17.37 -43.56 -6.65
N GLN A 33 -16.80 -42.64 -7.42
CA GLN A 33 -16.18 -41.43 -6.87
C GLN A 33 -17.28 -40.69 -6.09
N PRO A 34 -17.05 -40.31 -4.82
CA PRO A 34 -18.01 -39.46 -4.12
C PRO A 34 -18.18 -38.18 -4.92
N LYS A 35 -19.39 -37.98 -5.45
CA LYS A 35 -19.78 -36.76 -6.12
C LYS A 35 -19.68 -35.65 -5.08
N VAL A 36 -18.63 -34.83 -5.15
CA VAL A 36 -18.55 -33.62 -4.33
C VAL A 36 -19.76 -32.78 -4.72
N ALA A 37 -20.76 -32.73 -3.83
CA ALA A 37 -21.92 -31.89 -4.03
C ALA A 37 -21.42 -30.45 -4.01
N SER A 38 -21.38 -29.80 -5.17
CA SER A 38 -21.31 -28.34 -5.23
C SER A 38 -22.58 -27.84 -4.55
N ALA A 39 -22.43 -27.25 -3.36
CA ALA A 39 -23.52 -26.48 -2.79
C ALA A 39 -23.89 -25.39 -3.80
N THR A 40 -25.13 -25.40 -4.28
CA THR A 40 -25.63 -24.35 -5.17
C THR A 40 -25.59 -23.04 -4.40
N GLY A 41 -24.63 -22.17 -4.75
CA GLY A 41 -24.53 -20.83 -4.19
C GLY A 41 -25.81 -20.02 -4.45
N THR A 42 -26.16 -19.13 -3.53
CA THR A 42 -27.32 -18.23 -3.68
C THR A 42 -26.85 -16.79 -3.86
N THR A 43 -27.41 -16.08 -4.84
CA THR A 43 -27.18 -14.65 -5.02
C THR A 43 -28.29 -13.85 -4.34
N TYR A 44 -27.89 -12.92 -3.47
CA TYR A 44 -28.75 -11.98 -2.76
C TYR A 44 -28.49 -10.55 -3.25
N TYR A 45 -29.56 -9.83 -3.54
CA TYR A 45 -29.53 -8.47 -4.06
C TYR A 45 -29.96 -7.47 -2.99
N PHE A 46 -29.23 -6.37 -2.87
CA PHE A 46 -29.47 -5.30 -1.90
C PHE A 46 -29.65 -3.95 -2.61
N SER A 47 -30.67 -3.18 -2.22
CA SER A 47 -30.89 -1.80 -2.68
C SER A 47 -31.44 -0.96 -1.54
N THR A 48 -31.06 0.31 -1.46
CA THR A 48 -31.66 1.26 -0.50
C THR A 48 -33.16 1.43 -0.71
N SER A 49 -33.66 1.13 -1.91
CA SER A 49 -35.09 1.08 -2.27
C SER A 49 -35.76 -0.29 -2.04
N GLY A 50 -35.02 -1.28 -1.54
CA GLY A 50 -35.52 -2.63 -1.24
C GLY A 50 -36.28 -2.73 0.08
N ASP A 51 -36.56 -3.97 0.49
CA ASP A 51 -37.21 -4.32 1.76
C ASP A 51 -36.60 -5.62 2.31
N ASP A 52 -36.17 -5.62 3.57
CA ASP A 52 -35.57 -6.81 4.21
C ASP A 52 -36.54 -7.98 4.36
N ALA A 53 -37.85 -7.74 4.25
CA ALA A 53 -38.88 -8.79 4.15
C ALA A 53 -38.80 -9.58 2.83
N ASN A 54 -38.20 -9.02 1.77
CA ASN A 54 -37.98 -9.74 0.52
C ASN A 54 -37.00 -10.90 0.73
N ASN A 55 -37.14 -11.97 -0.05
CA ASN A 55 -36.16 -13.08 -0.02
C ASN A 55 -34.78 -12.66 -0.56
N GLY A 56 -34.71 -11.58 -1.34
CA GLY A 56 -33.49 -11.02 -1.90
C GLY A 56 -32.91 -11.80 -3.07
N THR A 57 -33.55 -12.85 -3.60
CA THR A 57 -32.95 -13.73 -4.64
C THR A 57 -33.23 -13.28 -6.08
N SER A 58 -33.89 -12.13 -6.26
CA SER A 58 -34.10 -11.47 -7.55
C SER A 58 -33.74 -9.97 -7.45
N PRO A 59 -33.11 -9.37 -8.48
CA PRO A 59 -32.87 -7.94 -8.52
C PRO A 59 -34.14 -7.07 -8.42
N SER A 60 -35.30 -7.63 -8.79
CA SER A 60 -36.60 -6.93 -8.72
C SER A 60 -37.22 -6.91 -7.32
N THR A 61 -36.74 -7.75 -6.41
CA THR A 61 -37.19 -7.82 -5.01
C THR A 61 -35.97 -7.88 -4.08
N PRO A 62 -35.13 -6.83 -4.07
CA PRO A 62 -33.92 -6.81 -3.27
C PRO A 62 -34.23 -6.61 -1.78
N LYS A 63 -33.34 -7.12 -0.93
CA LYS A 63 -33.24 -6.74 0.48
C LYS A 63 -32.70 -5.31 0.61
N GLN A 64 -32.69 -4.75 1.82
CA GLN A 64 -32.41 -3.34 2.05
C GLN A 64 -31.15 -3.07 2.88
N SER A 65 -30.99 -3.70 4.05
CA SER A 65 -30.01 -3.26 5.04
C SER A 65 -28.67 -4.02 4.98
N ILE A 66 -27.60 -3.35 5.40
CA ILE A 66 -26.29 -3.99 5.63
C ILE A 66 -26.39 -5.05 6.74
N SER A 67 -27.25 -4.82 7.75
CA SER A 67 -27.48 -5.82 8.80
C SER A 67 -28.01 -7.14 8.23
N ALA A 68 -28.97 -7.09 7.31
CA ALA A 68 -29.46 -8.29 6.63
C ALA A 68 -28.38 -8.92 5.73
N ALA A 69 -27.55 -8.10 5.07
CA ALA A 69 -26.42 -8.59 4.27
C ALA A 69 -25.43 -9.41 5.10
N ASN A 70 -25.05 -8.93 6.30
CA ASN A 70 -24.13 -9.62 7.20
C ASN A 70 -24.61 -11.02 7.59
N THR A 71 -25.94 -11.25 7.68
CA THR A 71 -26.50 -12.57 8.02
C THR A 71 -26.46 -13.59 6.88
N LEU A 72 -26.17 -13.15 5.66
CA LEU A 72 -26.21 -13.98 4.45
C LEU A 72 -24.82 -14.34 3.91
N LEU A 73 -23.75 -13.99 4.63
CA LEU A 73 -22.37 -14.30 4.26
C LEU A 73 -22.05 -15.76 4.60
N SER A 74 -22.30 -16.67 3.66
CA SER A 74 -22.04 -18.11 3.81
C SER A 74 -21.44 -18.68 2.53
N ALA A 75 -20.83 -19.87 2.62
CA ALA A 75 -20.17 -20.51 1.49
C ALA A 75 -21.03 -20.54 0.21
N GLY A 76 -20.44 -20.10 -0.91
CA GLY A 76 -21.11 -20.00 -2.21
C GLY A 76 -22.08 -18.83 -2.36
N HIS A 77 -22.36 -18.06 -1.30
CA HIS A 77 -23.28 -16.92 -1.42
C HIS A 77 -22.60 -15.72 -2.09
N SER A 78 -23.39 -15.02 -2.92
CA SER A 78 -23.03 -13.71 -3.45
C SER A 78 -23.97 -12.66 -2.88
N VAL A 79 -23.44 -11.66 -2.19
CA VAL A 79 -24.17 -10.51 -1.65
C VAL A 79 -23.85 -9.30 -2.54
N LEU A 80 -24.81 -8.86 -3.34
CA LEU A 80 -24.61 -7.84 -4.36
C LEU A 80 -25.41 -6.57 -4.04
N PHE A 81 -24.73 -5.44 -3.94
CA PHE A 81 -25.32 -4.12 -3.72
C PHE A 81 -25.58 -3.40 -5.05
N LYS A 82 -26.70 -2.68 -5.15
CA LYS A 82 -27.10 -2.02 -6.40
C LYS A 82 -26.20 -0.83 -6.71
N ARG A 83 -25.63 -0.77 -7.91
CA ARG A 83 -24.92 0.40 -8.41
C ARG A 83 -25.79 1.66 -8.37
N GLY A 84 -25.19 2.77 -7.95
CA GLY A 84 -25.85 4.05 -7.71
C GLY A 84 -26.46 4.22 -6.31
N ASP A 85 -26.59 3.16 -5.51
CA ASP A 85 -27.11 3.26 -4.14
C ASP A 85 -25.99 3.58 -3.14
N ALA A 86 -26.35 4.24 -2.03
CA ALA A 86 -25.44 4.62 -0.96
C ALA A 86 -25.99 4.32 0.44
N TRP A 87 -25.23 3.58 1.24
CA TRP A 87 -25.52 3.24 2.62
C TRP A 87 -24.57 4.01 3.56
N TYR A 88 -24.99 5.21 3.96
CA TYR A 88 -24.31 6.01 4.98
C TYR A 88 -24.57 5.46 6.38
N ARG A 89 -23.74 5.81 7.36
CA ARG A 89 -23.92 5.39 8.77
C ARG A 89 -25.32 5.67 9.29
N ASN A 90 -25.87 6.81 8.90
CA ASN A 90 -27.18 7.31 9.33
C ASN A 90 -28.28 7.12 8.28
N SER A 91 -28.05 6.33 7.22
CA SER A 91 -29.13 5.94 6.30
C SER A 91 -30.22 5.17 7.05
N VAL A 92 -31.47 5.59 6.87
CA VAL A 92 -32.67 4.96 7.40
C VAL A 92 -33.67 4.67 6.28
N ASN A 93 -34.53 3.67 6.47
CA ASN A 93 -35.66 3.42 5.57
C ASN A 93 -36.86 4.33 5.89
N GLY A 94 -37.96 4.16 5.14
CA GLY A 94 -39.19 4.96 5.32
C GLY A 94 -39.85 4.82 6.70
N ALA A 95 -39.53 3.78 7.47
CA ALA A 95 -39.97 3.59 8.85
C ALA A 95 -38.97 4.14 9.90
N GLY A 96 -37.89 4.79 9.46
CA GLY A 96 -36.83 5.30 10.35
C GLY A 96 -35.86 4.24 10.86
N THR A 97 -35.92 3.00 10.35
CA THR A 97 -34.98 1.93 10.74
C THR A 97 -33.66 2.10 10.02
N LYS A 98 -32.54 1.99 10.74
CA LYS A 98 -31.19 2.11 10.19
C LYS A 98 -30.90 1.00 9.16
N ILE A 99 -30.43 1.39 7.98
CA ILE A 99 -30.08 0.45 6.89
C ILE A 99 -28.58 0.43 6.57
N GLY A 100 -27.82 1.46 6.96
CA GLY A 100 -26.36 1.48 6.80
C GLY A 100 -25.60 0.92 8.01
N GLY A 101 -24.28 0.80 7.91
CA GLY A 101 -23.43 0.21 8.95
C GLY A 101 -22.18 -0.47 8.38
N THR A 102 -21.45 -1.17 9.25
CA THR A 102 -20.28 -1.96 8.87
C THR A 102 -20.70 -3.24 8.15
N LEU A 103 -20.02 -3.55 7.05
CA LEU A 103 -20.03 -4.88 6.46
C LEU A 103 -19.12 -5.79 7.29
N GLN A 104 -19.72 -6.74 8.02
CA GLN A 104 -19.04 -7.59 8.98
C GLN A 104 -18.96 -9.02 8.45
N ILE A 105 -17.78 -9.42 7.99
CA ILE A 105 -17.48 -10.78 7.54
C ILE A 105 -16.71 -11.49 8.65
N ILE A 106 -17.46 -11.96 9.65
CA ILE A 106 -16.90 -12.54 10.88
C ILE A 106 -17.29 -14.01 10.99
N GLY A 107 -16.31 -14.90 11.13
CA GLY A 107 -16.58 -16.35 11.24
C GLY A 107 -17.13 -16.99 9.95
N ALA A 108 -17.12 -16.26 8.84
CA ALA A 108 -17.70 -16.68 7.57
C ALA A 108 -16.65 -17.37 6.70
N SER A 109 -16.91 -18.62 6.32
CA SER A 109 -15.95 -19.43 5.56
C SER A 109 -16.58 -19.99 4.29
N GLY A 110 -16.08 -19.56 3.14
CA GLY A 110 -16.29 -20.20 1.85
C GLY A 110 -15.30 -21.32 1.59
N THR A 111 -15.24 -21.76 0.33
CA THR A 111 -14.21 -22.68 -0.17
C THR A 111 -13.74 -22.22 -1.55
N SER A 112 -12.65 -22.77 -2.06
CA SER A 112 -12.18 -22.48 -3.44
C SER A 112 -13.24 -22.76 -4.51
N ALA A 113 -14.10 -23.78 -4.30
CA ALA A 113 -15.18 -24.14 -5.21
C ALA A 113 -16.48 -23.33 -4.98
N ALA A 114 -16.62 -22.70 -3.80
CA ALA A 114 -17.80 -21.95 -3.40
C ALA A 114 -17.40 -20.78 -2.49
N PRO A 115 -16.75 -19.74 -3.03
CA PRO A 115 -16.32 -18.58 -2.26
C PRO A 115 -17.52 -17.74 -1.81
N ILE A 116 -17.29 -16.88 -0.82
CA ILE A 116 -18.22 -15.81 -0.46
C ILE A 116 -17.88 -14.60 -1.32
N VAL A 117 -18.85 -14.03 -2.02
CA VAL A 117 -18.63 -12.83 -2.83
C VAL A 117 -19.48 -11.68 -2.29
N VAL A 118 -18.84 -10.56 -1.98
CA VAL A 118 -19.50 -9.28 -1.76
C VAL A 118 -19.17 -8.39 -2.94
N GLY A 119 -20.18 -7.86 -3.62
CA GLY A 119 -19.93 -6.93 -4.71
C GLY A 119 -21.13 -6.15 -5.17
N ALA A 120 -21.21 -5.91 -6.48
CA ALA A 120 -22.19 -4.99 -7.06
C ALA A 120 -23.03 -5.63 -8.18
N TYR A 121 -24.24 -5.13 -8.40
CA TYR A 121 -25.07 -5.43 -9.57
C TYR A 121 -25.67 -4.16 -10.18
N GLY A 122 -26.19 -4.26 -11.41
CA GLY A 122 -26.79 -3.13 -12.13
C GLY A 122 -25.76 -2.30 -12.90
N ILE A 123 -26.08 -1.04 -13.17
CA ILE A 123 -25.28 -0.10 -13.97
C ILE A 123 -25.04 1.20 -13.19
N GLY A 124 -23.98 1.96 -13.55
CA GLY A 124 -23.65 3.24 -12.92
C GLY A 124 -22.51 3.15 -11.89
N ALA A 125 -22.42 4.16 -11.02
CA ALA A 125 -21.38 4.25 -9.99
C ALA A 125 -21.36 3.02 -9.08
N LYS A 126 -20.19 2.68 -8.52
CA LYS A 126 -20.06 1.60 -7.53
C LYS A 126 -21.01 1.88 -6.35
N PRO A 127 -21.72 0.87 -5.80
CA PRO A 127 -22.50 1.05 -4.59
C PRO A 127 -21.61 1.55 -3.46
N MET A 128 -22.10 2.52 -2.69
CA MET A 128 -21.33 3.13 -1.61
C MET A 128 -21.65 2.49 -0.26
N ILE A 129 -20.63 1.95 0.41
CA ILE A 129 -20.67 1.53 1.81
C ILE A 129 -19.90 2.58 2.61
N SER A 130 -20.61 3.45 3.32
CA SER A 130 -19.99 4.59 4.01
C SER A 130 -20.30 4.58 5.50
N LEU A 131 -19.25 4.73 6.30
CA LEU A 131 -19.39 5.07 7.71
C LEU A 131 -19.28 6.55 8.01
N THR A 132 -19.25 7.42 7.01
CA THR A 132 -19.48 8.84 7.26
C THR A 132 -20.90 9.09 7.72
N TYR A 133 -21.05 10.15 8.51
CA TYR A 133 -22.35 10.70 8.88
C TYR A 133 -22.68 11.84 7.91
N LEU A 134 -23.67 11.61 7.03
CA LEU A 134 -24.12 12.60 6.07
C LEU A 134 -25.11 13.56 6.74
N LEU A 135 -24.78 14.86 6.75
CA LEU A 135 -25.67 15.89 7.27
C LEU A 135 -26.79 16.20 6.28
N SER A 136 -27.95 16.58 6.83
CA SER A 136 -29.06 17.03 6.00
C SER A 136 -28.69 18.31 5.28
N LYS A 137 -29.18 18.47 4.05
CA LYS A 137 -29.12 19.75 3.33
C LYS A 137 -29.98 20.85 4.00
N THR A 138 -30.91 20.47 4.86
CA THR A 138 -31.77 21.39 5.63
C THR A 138 -31.31 21.48 7.07
N GLY A 139 -31.34 22.66 7.67
CA GLY A 139 -30.95 22.85 9.09
C GLY A 139 -29.65 23.64 9.27
N TRP A 140 -29.01 24.04 8.18
CA TRP A 140 -27.91 25.00 8.19
C TRP A 140 -28.41 26.40 8.56
N ILE A 141 -27.72 27.02 9.50
CA ILE A 141 -27.98 28.37 9.98
C ILE A 141 -26.72 29.19 9.74
N SER A 142 -26.84 30.35 9.09
CA SER A 142 -25.73 31.31 8.99
C SER A 142 -25.37 31.79 10.40
N ASP A 143 -24.10 31.66 10.77
CA ASP A 143 -23.59 31.86 12.11
C ASP A 143 -22.31 32.71 12.08
N GLY A 144 -22.35 33.86 11.41
CA GLY A 144 -21.20 34.77 11.27
C GLY A 144 -20.75 34.95 9.82
N THR A 145 -19.65 35.69 9.64
CA THR A 145 -19.08 35.95 8.31
C THR A 145 -18.56 34.65 7.71
N ASN A 146 -19.07 34.26 6.54
CA ASN A 146 -18.68 33.04 5.83
C ASN A 146 -18.72 31.77 6.68
N ARG A 147 -19.59 31.69 7.69
CA ARG A 147 -19.73 30.50 8.55
C ARG A 147 -21.18 30.07 8.67
N TYR A 148 -21.39 28.77 8.60
CA TYR A 148 -22.68 28.13 8.84
C TYR A 148 -22.53 27.08 9.92
N LYS A 149 -23.59 26.90 10.72
CA LYS A 149 -23.66 25.81 11.69
C LYS A 149 -24.83 24.87 11.41
N HIS A 150 -24.65 23.61 11.80
CA HIS A 150 -25.67 22.57 11.73
C HIS A 150 -25.66 21.74 13.01
N ALA A 151 -26.83 21.39 13.51
CA ALA A 151 -26.94 20.52 14.68
C ALA A 151 -26.45 19.10 14.34
N ILE A 152 -25.68 18.50 15.23
CA ILE A 152 -25.20 17.12 15.15
C ILE A 152 -25.50 16.39 16.47
N PRO A 153 -25.80 15.09 16.44
CA PRO A 153 -25.86 14.27 17.65
C PRO A 153 -24.66 14.47 18.58
N ALA A 154 -24.93 14.65 19.87
CA ALA A 154 -23.89 14.86 20.88
C ALA A 154 -22.99 13.62 21.10
N ILE A 155 -23.44 12.44 20.68
CA ILE A 155 -22.70 11.17 20.75
C ILE A 155 -22.87 10.36 19.47
N GLY A 156 -21.92 9.46 19.20
CA GLY A 156 -22.04 8.46 18.12
C GLY A 156 -21.63 8.93 16.72
N ILE A 157 -21.13 10.16 16.60
CA ILE A 157 -20.52 10.71 15.38
C ILE A 157 -19.08 11.05 15.67
N GLY A 158 -18.17 10.60 14.80
CA GLY A 158 -16.80 11.07 14.86
C GLY A 158 -16.66 12.44 14.22
N THR A 159 -15.91 13.31 14.89
CA THR A 159 -15.56 14.66 14.43
C THR A 159 -14.05 14.74 14.23
N LEU A 160 -13.47 13.72 13.59
CA LEU A 160 -12.05 13.67 13.32
C LEU A 160 -11.69 14.34 11.99
N ARG A 161 -12.52 14.15 10.95
CA ARG A 161 -12.42 14.89 9.68
C ARG A 161 -13.81 15.28 9.19
N LEU A 162 -13.85 16.28 8.31
CA LEU A 162 -15.06 16.74 7.63
C LEU A 162 -14.78 16.92 6.14
N PHE A 163 -15.78 16.59 5.34
CA PHE A 163 -15.75 16.82 3.90
C PHE A 163 -17.00 17.57 3.47
N GLU A 164 -16.85 18.46 2.49
CA GLU A 164 -17.94 19.12 1.78
C GLU A 164 -17.78 18.82 0.30
N ASP A 165 -18.83 18.31 -0.34
CA ASP A 165 -18.80 17.88 -1.76
C ASP A 165 -17.61 16.97 -2.11
N GLY A 166 -17.17 16.15 -1.14
CA GLY A 166 -16.04 15.23 -1.29
C GLY A 166 -14.66 15.84 -1.02
N VAL A 167 -14.56 17.16 -0.85
CA VAL A 167 -13.32 17.89 -0.54
C VAL A 167 -13.13 17.98 0.97
N SER A 168 -11.93 17.68 1.47
CA SER A 168 -11.65 17.72 2.90
C SER A 168 -11.39 19.15 3.41
N LYS A 169 -11.77 19.39 4.67
CA LYS A 169 -11.68 20.71 5.30
C LYS A 169 -10.72 20.69 6.49
N PHE A 170 -10.03 21.80 6.71
CA PHE A 170 -9.10 22.01 7.83
C PHE A 170 -9.87 22.26 9.13
N LYS A 171 -9.56 21.49 10.18
CA LYS A 171 -10.18 21.68 11.49
C LYS A 171 -9.41 22.74 12.26
N VAL A 172 -10.03 23.85 12.62
CA VAL A 172 -9.32 25.04 13.16
C VAL A 172 -8.53 24.77 14.45
N ASN A 173 -8.98 23.80 15.26
CA ASN A 173 -8.31 23.44 16.50
C ASN A 173 -7.23 22.36 16.34
N THR A 174 -6.81 22.05 15.11
CA THR A 174 -5.72 21.10 14.88
C THR A 174 -4.36 21.70 15.30
N ASN A 175 -4.19 23.03 15.19
CA ASN A 175 -2.91 23.71 15.45
C ASN A 175 -2.97 24.59 16.70
N ASP A 176 -4.16 25.11 17.01
CA ASP A 176 -4.41 25.84 18.24
C ASP A 176 -5.51 25.12 19.00
N THR A 177 -5.15 24.42 20.06
CA THR A 177 -6.12 23.69 20.89
C THR A 177 -7.15 24.60 21.57
N ASN A 178 -6.93 25.92 21.59
CA ASN A 178 -7.88 26.91 22.10
C ASN A 178 -8.82 27.45 21.02
N ALA A 179 -8.57 27.15 19.75
CA ALA A 179 -9.47 27.55 18.68
C ALA A 179 -10.86 26.94 18.88
N ASN A 180 -11.86 27.73 18.54
CA ASN A 180 -13.26 27.43 18.77
C ASN A 180 -14.08 27.79 17.51
N GLU A 181 -15.41 27.77 17.62
CA GLU A 181 -16.28 28.06 16.49
C GLU A 181 -16.06 29.46 15.88
N THR A 182 -15.57 30.46 16.63
CA THR A 182 -15.29 31.80 16.11
C THR A 182 -14.16 31.82 15.09
N ASP A 183 -13.25 30.86 15.17
CA ASP A 183 -12.04 30.80 14.34
C ASP A 183 -12.29 30.10 12.99
N VAL A 184 -13.50 29.59 12.75
CA VAL A 184 -13.93 29.16 11.42
C VAL A 184 -14.30 30.40 10.62
N ASP A 185 -13.33 30.99 9.92
CA ASP A 185 -13.47 32.24 9.18
C ASP A 185 -13.08 32.13 7.70
N GLN A 186 -12.46 31.00 7.29
CA GLN A 186 -12.14 30.68 5.90
C GLN A 186 -13.07 29.61 5.30
N PRO A 187 -13.30 29.63 3.97
CA PRO A 187 -14.16 28.65 3.31
C PRO A 187 -13.66 27.21 3.36
N TYR A 188 -12.39 26.96 3.69
CA TYR A 188 -11.81 25.61 3.82
C TYR A 188 -11.81 25.11 5.28
N GLU A 189 -12.32 25.88 6.23
CA GLU A 189 -12.26 25.58 7.66
C GLU A 189 -13.53 24.93 8.20
N TRP A 190 -13.38 24.22 9.32
CA TRP A 190 -14.49 23.74 10.12
C TRP A 190 -14.11 23.53 11.59
N TYR A 191 -15.14 23.37 12.42
CA TYR A 191 -15.03 23.01 13.82
C TYR A 191 -16.25 22.22 14.27
N ALA A 192 -16.15 21.46 15.36
CA ALA A 192 -17.31 20.83 15.97
C ALA A 192 -17.22 20.89 17.49
N ASN A 193 -18.29 21.36 18.13
CA ASN A 193 -18.38 21.56 19.56
C ASN A 193 -19.86 21.55 20.01
N ASN A 194 -20.13 21.01 21.21
CA ASN A 194 -21.42 21.11 21.89
C ASN A 194 -22.66 20.78 21.03
N GLY A 195 -22.59 19.70 20.23
CA GLY A 195 -23.72 19.27 19.39
C GLY A 195 -23.94 20.11 18.13
N PHE A 196 -22.96 20.92 17.74
CA PHE A 196 -22.93 21.64 16.47
C PHE A 196 -21.65 21.33 15.70
N VAL A 197 -21.78 21.36 14.38
CA VAL A 197 -20.65 21.55 13.47
C VAL A 197 -20.75 22.95 12.89
N TYR A 198 -19.58 23.57 12.70
CA TYR A 198 -19.41 24.89 12.09
C TYR A 198 -18.55 24.70 10.86
N VAL A 199 -18.98 25.21 9.71
CA VAL A 199 -18.32 25.02 8.42
C VAL A 199 -18.22 26.37 7.73
N GLY A 200 -17.01 26.71 7.31
CA GLY A 200 -16.77 27.90 6.51
C GLY A 200 -17.33 27.74 5.11
N SER A 201 -17.98 28.76 4.57
CA SER A 201 -18.49 28.79 3.19
C SER A 201 -18.76 30.21 2.73
N THR A 202 -18.35 30.53 1.50
CA THR A 202 -18.61 31.81 0.82
C THR A 202 -19.73 31.72 -0.21
N THR A 203 -20.20 30.51 -0.52
CA THR A 203 -21.18 30.24 -1.60
C THR A 203 -22.59 29.95 -1.08
N GLY A 204 -22.78 30.01 0.24
CA GLY A 204 -24.07 29.76 0.89
C GLY A 204 -24.01 28.60 1.88
N ALA A 205 -25.17 28.03 2.20
CA ALA A 205 -25.24 26.88 3.11
C ALA A 205 -24.47 25.67 2.54
N PRO A 206 -23.58 25.05 3.31
CA PRO A 206 -22.79 23.88 2.88
C PRO A 206 -23.63 22.72 2.37
N GLN A 207 -23.13 21.99 1.37
CA GLN A 207 -23.81 20.85 0.76
C GLN A 207 -23.02 19.55 0.92
N HIS A 208 -23.73 18.42 0.96
CA HIS A 208 -23.15 17.07 1.08
C HIS A 208 -22.05 16.97 2.15
N VAL A 209 -22.31 17.58 3.31
CA VAL A 209 -21.33 17.60 4.40
C VAL A 209 -21.30 16.25 5.10
N GLU A 210 -20.10 15.70 5.23
CA GLU A 210 -19.87 14.37 5.76
C GLU A 210 -18.83 14.40 6.88
N LEU A 211 -19.20 13.86 8.03
CA LEU A 211 -18.34 13.73 9.21
C LEU A 211 -17.84 12.29 9.36
N ILE A 212 -16.59 12.12 9.76
CA ILE A 212 -15.97 10.80 9.99
C ILE A 212 -15.26 10.72 11.34
N GLY A 213 -15.32 9.54 11.96
CA GLY A 213 -14.50 9.14 13.10
C GLY A 213 -13.44 8.11 12.75
N ASN A 214 -13.06 7.34 13.76
CA ASN A 214 -12.17 6.20 13.62
C ASN A 214 -13.00 4.93 13.44
N ASP A 215 -13.44 4.68 12.21
CA ASP A 215 -14.44 3.68 11.89
C ASP A 215 -13.90 2.59 10.96
N ILE A 216 -14.64 1.48 10.88
CA ILE A 216 -14.29 0.29 10.10
C ILE A 216 -15.49 -0.05 9.21
N PRO A 217 -15.58 0.46 7.96
CA PRO A 217 -16.70 0.18 7.05
C PRO A 217 -16.73 -1.28 6.60
N VAL A 218 -15.58 -1.95 6.56
CA VAL A 218 -15.46 -3.37 6.22
C VAL A 218 -14.54 -4.04 7.23
N LEU A 219 -15.05 -5.07 7.90
CA LEU A 219 -14.30 -5.88 8.85
C LEU A 219 -14.35 -7.35 8.42
N VAL A 220 -13.18 -7.92 8.15
CA VAL A 220 -12.98 -9.36 7.93
C VAL A 220 -12.26 -9.95 9.14
N ARG A 221 -12.79 -11.01 9.75
CA ARG A 221 -12.14 -11.68 10.89
C ARG A 221 -12.55 -13.15 10.96
N ASN A 222 -11.60 -14.04 11.17
CA ASN A 222 -11.88 -15.49 11.23
C ASN A 222 -12.66 -15.95 10.01
N ALA A 223 -12.26 -15.47 8.82
CA ALA A 223 -12.98 -15.68 7.58
C ALA A 223 -12.07 -16.26 6.51
N ASN A 224 -12.66 -17.07 5.60
CA ASN A 224 -11.90 -17.79 4.59
C ASN A 224 -12.59 -17.75 3.23
N TYR A 225 -11.84 -17.62 2.14
CA TYR A 225 -12.35 -17.61 0.75
C TYR A 225 -13.44 -16.53 0.54
N VAL A 226 -13.05 -15.27 0.71
CA VAL A 226 -13.94 -14.11 0.60
C VAL A 226 -13.41 -13.15 -0.46
N THR A 227 -14.27 -12.72 -1.38
CA THR A 227 -13.98 -11.65 -2.34
C THR A 227 -14.86 -10.45 -2.06
N ILE A 228 -14.24 -9.27 -1.93
CA ILE A 228 -14.90 -7.97 -1.76
C ILE A 228 -14.52 -7.12 -2.96
N GLN A 229 -15.50 -6.80 -3.81
CA GLN A 229 -15.19 -6.19 -5.09
C GLN A 229 -16.21 -5.19 -5.61
N ASN A 230 -15.75 -4.25 -6.44
CA ASN A 230 -16.61 -3.30 -7.14
C ASN A 230 -17.41 -2.35 -6.22
N LEU A 231 -16.91 -2.04 -5.03
CA LEU A 231 -17.54 -1.14 -4.05
C LEU A 231 -16.84 0.22 -3.97
N ASP A 232 -17.59 1.26 -3.58
CA ASP A 232 -17.04 2.52 -3.07
C ASP A 232 -17.13 2.48 -1.54
N ILE A 233 -16.00 2.36 -0.86
CA ILE A 233 -15.89 2.16 0.58
C ILE A 233 -15.34 3.45 1.18
N LYS A 234 -16.11 4.05 2.09
CA LYS A 234 -15.84 5.40 2.58
C LYS A 234 -15.87 5.48 4.11
N GLY A 235 -15.03 6.36 4.64
CA GLY A 235 -15.20 6.82 6.01
C GLY A 235 -14.61 5.89 7.06
N GLY A 236 -13.50 5.21 6.76
CA GLY A 236 -12.78 4.39 7.73
C GLY A 236 -11.75 3.45 7.10
N VAL A 237 -11.30 2.47 7.86
CA VAL A 237 -10.28 1.47 7.44
C VAL A 237 -10.96 0.16 7.00
N VAL A 238 -10.50 -0.43 5.91
CA VAL A 238 -10.82 -1.82 5.57
C VAL A 238 -9.90 -2.74 6.36
N ASP A 239 -10.42 -3.39 7.40
CA ASP A 239 -9.63 -4.25 8.28
C ASP A 239 -9.77 -5.73 7.91
N VAL A 240 -8.64 -6.42 7.76
CA VAL A 240 -8.53 -7.88 7.63
C VAL A 240 -7.77 -8.43 8.83
N GLU A 241 -8.48 -9.05 9.76
CA GLU A 241 -7.92 -9.50 11.02
C GLU A 241 -7.61 -10.99 11.00
N ALA A 242 -6.47 -11.35 11.59
CA ALA A 242 -6.08 -12.74 11.81
C ALA A 242 -7.00 -13.43 12.85
N PRO A 243 -7.21 -14.75 12.73
CA PRO A 243 -6.87 -15.57 11.58
C PRO A 243 -7.82 -15.27 10.40
N SER A 244 -7.33 -15.21 9.17
CA SER A 244 -8.17 -15.20 7.97
C SER A 244 -7.38 -15.78 6.80
N SER A 245 -8.01 -16.36 5.78
CA SER A 245 -7.27 -16.87 4.61
C SER A 245 -8.00 -16.67 3.28
N HIS A 246 -7.26 -16.56 2.19
CA HIS A 246 -7.82 -16.41 0.84
C HIS A 246 -8.81 -15.24 0.74
N ILE A 247 -8.38 -14.08 1.21
CA ILE A 247 -9.18 -12.84 1.19
C ILE A 247 -8.77 -12.03 -0.05
N THR A 248 -9.74 -11.62 -0.85
CA THR A 248 -9.54 -10.79 -2.04
C THR A 248 -10.26 -9.45 -1.87
N ILE A 249 -9.54 -8.35 -2.03
CA ILE A 249 -10.07 -6.98 -2.08
C ILE A 249 -9.73 -6.44 -3.47
N ASP A 250 -10.72 -6.46 -4.38
CA ASP A 250 -10.49 -6.20 -5.81
C ASP A 250 -11.37 -5.08 -6.38
N ASN A 251 -10.78 -4.17 -7.15
CA ASN A 251 -11.51 -3.14 -7.89
C ASN A 251 -12.48 -2.34 -6.99
N ASN A 252 -12.03 -1.93 -5.81
CA ASN A 252 -12.77 -1.02 -4.93
C ASN A 252 -12.21 0.40 -5.05
N THR A 253 -13.02 1.37 -4.64
CA THR A 253 -12.56 2.73 -4.36
C THR A 253 -12.64 2.90 -2.85
N ILE A 254 -11.50 2.99 -2.17
CA ILE A 254 -11.40 3.11 -0.72
C ILE A 254 -10.93 4.51 -0.41
N ARG A 255 -11.79 5.34 0.18
CA ARG A 255 -11.50 6.77 0.26
C ARG A 255 -11.99 7.46 1.52
N GLN A 256 -11.46 8.66 1.73
CA GLN A 256 -11.85 9.56 2.82
C GLN A 256 -11.72 8.82 4.16
N THR A 257 -10.54 8.28 4.39
CA THR A 257 -10.22 7.47 5.57
C THR A 257 -9.65 8.36 6.67
N PHE A 258 -9.81 7.98 7.94
CA PHE A 258 -9.17 8.70 9.04
C PHE A 258 -7.70 8.29 9.21
N GLN A 259 -7.45 6.98 9.20
CA GLN A 259 -6.14 6.37 9.43
C GLN A 259 -5.61 5.75 8.13
N SER A 260 -5.68 4.42 8.02
CA SER A 260 -5.20 3.65 6.85
C SER A 260 -6.29 3.42 5.81
N GLY A 261 -5.90 3.03 4.59
CA GLY A 261 -6.82 2.54 3.57
C GLY A 261 -7.26 1.10 3.87
N ILE A 262 -6.34 0.17 3.69
CA ILE A 262 -6.49 -1.26 4.04
C ILE A 262 -5.48 -1.60 5.11
N ARG A 263 -5.88 -2.37 6.12
CA ARG A 263 -4.97 -2.88 7.16
C ARG A 263 -5.21 -4.36 7.40
N ALA A 264 -4.13 -5.14 7.42
CA ALA A 264 -4.17 -6.54 7.82
C ALA A 264 -3.29 -6.75 9.05
N TYR A 265 -3.83 -7.34 10.11
CA TYR A 265 -3.11 -7.47 11.37
C TYR A 265 -3.72 -8.50 12.34
N ASN A 266 -2.94 -8.89 13.35
CA ASN A 266 -3.44 -9.71 14.46
C ASN A 266 -3.91 -8.83 15.63
N ARG A 267 -5.15 -8.35 15.53
CA ARG A 267 -5.76 -7.47 16.54
C ARG A 267 -5.82 -8.10 17.92
N GLU A 268 -6.16 -9.39 18.00
CA GLU A 268 -6.32 -10.08 19.28
C GLU A 268 -5.00 -10.09 20.06
N ALA A 269 -3.91 -10.52 19.41
CA ALA A 269 -2.60 -10.53 20.04
C ALA A 269 -2.10 -9.11 20.33
N LEU A 270 -2.34 -8.15 19.44
CA LEU A 270 -1.89 -6.78 19.61
C LEU A 270 -2.57 -6.07 20.79
N ASN A 271 -3.88 -6.24 20.96
CA ASN A 271 -4.65 -5.59 22.01
C ASN A 271 -4.62 -6.33 23.36
N ASN A 272 -4.13 -7.57 23.40
CA ASN A 272 -3.97 -8.31 24.64
C ASN A 272 -2.66 -7.88 25.35
N PRO A 273 -2.71 -7.49 26.65
CA PRO A 273 -1.50 -7.17 27.41
C PRO A 273 -0.62 -8.40 27.67
N ASN A 274 -1.20 -9.61 27.73
CA ASN A 274 -0.50 -10.89 27.94
C ASN A 274 -0.95 -11.96 26.92
N PRO A 275 -0.61 -11.80 25.63
CA PRO A 275 -0.99 -12.72 24.58
C PRO A 275 -0.28 -14.09 24.71
N THR A 276 -1.05 -15.16 24.55
CA THR A 276 -0.56 -16.54 24.52
C THR A 276 0.24 -16.81 23.24
N PRO A 277 1.11 -17.84 23.23
CA PRO A 277 1.80 -18.25 21.99
C PRO A 277 0.84 -18.57 20.84
N GLN A 278 -0.33 -19.17 21.13
CA GLN A 278 -1.34 -19.51 20.13
C GLN A 278 -1.98 -18.27 19.51
N GLN A 279 -2.22 -17.23 20.31
CA GLN A 279 -2.73 -15.95 19.82
C GLN A 279 -1.72 -15.28 18.90
N TRP A 280 -0.43 -15.30 19.24
CA TRP A 280 0.62 -14.75 18.38
C TRP A 280 0.80 -15.48 17.05
N ALA A 281 0.53 -16.78 17.04
CA ALA A 281 0.68 -17.62 15.85
C ALA A 281 -0.47 -17.46 14.83
N GLN A 282 -1.52 -16.68 15.13
CA GLN A 282 -2.58 -16.40 14.16
C GLN A 282 -2.10 -15.38 13.13
N TYR A 283 -2.39 -15.63 11.85
CA TYR A 283 -2.05 -14.77 10.72
C TYR A 283 -3.17 -14.70 9.69
N VAL A 284 -3.07 -13.71 8.80
CA VAL A 284 -3.81 -13.64 7.55
C VAL A 284 -2.97 -14.32 6.46
N SER A 285 -3.51 -15.28 5.73
CA SER A 285 -2.80 -15.88 4.58
C SER A 285 -3.49 -15.67 3.24
N ASP A 286 -2.70 -15.69 2.17
CA ASP A 286 -3.20 -15.56 0.80
C ASP A 286 -4.08 -14.31 0.60
N LEU A 287 -3.61 -13.17 1.12
CA LEU A 287 -4.30 -11.88 0.99
C LEU A 287 -4.00 -11.27 -0.37
N THR A 288 -5.04 -11.04 -1.17
CA THR A 288 -4.96 -10.41 -2.50
C THR A 288 -5.62 -9.04 -2.47
N ILE A 289 -4.86 -7.99 -2.76
CA ILE A 289 -5.32 -6.60 -2.84
C ILE A 289 -5.00 -6.08 -4.24
N THR A 290 -6.02 -5.98 -5.10
CA THR A 290 -5.80 -5.68 -6.52
C THR A 290 -6.71 -4.61 -7.09
N ASN A 291 -6.18 -3.82 -8.02
CA ASN A 291 -6.96 -2.88 -8.85
C ASN A 291 -7.77 -1.85 -8.05
N ASN A 292 -7.38 -1.54 -6.81
CA ASN A 292 -8.09 -0.58 -5.98
C ASN A 292 -7.57 0.84 -6.20
N VAL A 293 -8.46 1.82 -6.06
CA VAL A 293 -8.08 3.22 -5.85
C VAL A 293 -8.19 3.47 -4.35
N ILE A 294 -7.08 3.80 -3.69
CA ILE A 294 -6.98 3.99 -2.25
C ILE A 294 -6.50 5.42 -2.00
N ASP A 295 -7.39 6.28 -1.53
CA ASP A 295 -7.12 7.71 -1.45
C ASP A 295 -7.66 8.30 -0.15
N LYS A 296 -6.78 8.80 0.72
CA LYS A 296 -7.22 9.46 1.96
C LYS A 296 -7.99 10.75 1.69
N VAL A 297 -7.83 11.33 0.50
CA VAL A 297 -8.40 12.60 0.03
C VAL A 297 -7.96 13.74 0.94
N TRP A 298 -6.70 14.15 0.81
CA TRP A 298 -6.19 15.35 1.47
C TRP A 298 -6.21 16.55 0.53
N THR A 299 -6.55 17.70 1.11
CA THR A 299 -6.28 19.00 0.54
C THR A 299 -4.98 19.55 1.12
N GLN A 300 -4.35 20.47 0.40
CA GLN A 300 -3.20 21.19 0.91
C GLN A 300 -3.59 21.97 2.18
N GLU A 301 -4.81 22.49 2.27
CA GLU A 301 -5.29 23.23 3.43
C GLU A 301 -5.39 22.34 4.68
N GLU A 302 -5.90 21.11 4.56
CA GLU A 302 -5.99 20.17 5.70
C GLU A 302 -4.62 19.62 6.12
N ASN A 303 -3.72 19.39 5.16
CA ASN A 303 -2.43 18.80 5.42
C ASN A 303 -1.35 19.86 5.75
N HIS A 304 -1.10 20.80 4.85
CA HIS A 304 0.05 21.71 4.86
C HIS A 304 0.06 22.71 6.01
N THR A 305 -1.11 23.22 6.38
CA THR A 305 -1.21 24.33 7.34
C THR A 305 -0.84 23.94 8.77
N ASN A 306 -0.66 22.65 9.11
CA ASN A 306 -0.34 22.18 10.46
C ASN A 306 0.99 21.41 10.62
N PRO A 307 2.04 21.97 11.26
CA PRO A 307 3.25 21.22 11.59
C PRO A 307 3.05 20.10 12.63
N ASP A 308 1.97 20.16 13.42
CA ASP A 308 1.70 19.28 14.56
C ASP A 308 0.58 18.25 14.32
N ILE A 309 -0.02 18.21 13.12
CA ILE A 309 -1.04 17.19 12.83
C ILE A 309 -0.38 15.82 12.89
N THR A 310 -0.91 14.94 13.74
CA THR A 310 -0.40 13.58 13.84
C THR A 310 -0.75 12.84 12.56
N TYR A 311 0.25 12.68 11.70
CA TYR A 311 0.10 11.87 10.51
C TYR A 311 0.10 10.40 10.91
N GLY A 312 -0.93 9.70 10.46
CA GLY A 312 -1.07 8.29 10.76
C GLY A 312 -1.79 7.56 9.65
N GLY A 313 -1.35 6.33 9.44
CA GLY A 313 -1.99 5.38 8.57
C GLY A 313 -1.38 5.32 7.18
N GLU A 314 -1.18 4.08 6.76
CA GLU A 314 -0.72 3.69 5.42
C GLU A 314 -1.87 3.58 4.43
N GLY A 315 -1.58 3.68 3.13
CA GLY A 315 -2.51 3.26 2.10
C GLY A 315 -2.88 1.77 2.26
N ILE A 316 -1.88 0.90 2.26
CA ILE A 316 -2.00 -0.52 2.59
C ILE A 316 -1.01 -0.85 3.70
N PHE A 317 -1.53 -1.34 4.82
CA PHE A 317 -0.73 -1.68 5.99
C PHE A 317 -0.81 -3.17 6.31
N LEU A 318 0.21 -3.94 5.96
CA LEU A 318 0.35 -5.32 6.42
C LEU A 318 1.22 -5.30 7.68
N LEU A 319 0.60 -5.61 8.81
CA LEU A 319 1.19 -5.47 10.14
C LEU A 319 1.23 -6.81 10.87
N ASP A 320 2.44 -7.25 11.23
CA ASP A 320 2.77 -8.37 12.13
C ASP A 320 2.33 -9.79 11.79
N ALA A 321 1.32 -10.00 10.95
CA ALA A 321 0.73 -11.34 10.85
C ALA A 321 0.15 -11.61 9.48
N VAL A 322 1.00 -11.55 8.45
CA VAL A 322 0.63 -11.89 7.08
C VAL A 322 1.58 -12.93 6.50
N GLU A 323 1.01 -14.01 5.98
CA GLU A 323 1.71 -15.12 5.36
C GLU A 323 1.26 -15.30 3.91
N GLY A 324 2.05 -14.81 2.95
CA GLY A 324 1.69 -14.84 1.55
C GLY A 324 0.65 -13.78 1.18
N GLY A 325 0.93 -13.06 0.11
CA GLY A 325 -0.01 -12.06 -0.41
C GLY A 325 0.40 -11.48 -1.74
N LEU A 326 -0.57 -10.82 -2.38
CA LEU A 326 -0.40 -10.10 -3.63
C LEU A 326 -1.00 -8.71 -3.51
N ILE A 327 -0.17 -7.68 -3.66
CA ILE A 327 -0.59 -6.28 -3.78
C ILE A 327 -0.27 -5.83 -5.19
N ARG A 328 -1.29 -5.72 -6.07
CA ARG A 328 -1.04 -5.44 -7.49
C ARG A 328 -2.03 -4.50 -8.16
N GLY A 329 -1.52 -3.55 -8.95
CA GLY A 329 -2.36 -2.71 -9.80
C GLY A 329 -3.17 -1.67 -9.03
N ASN A 330 -2.77 -1.32 -7.80
CA ASN A 330 -3.48 -0.32 -7.00
C ASN A 330 -2.93 1.09 -7.28
N THR A 331 -3.81 2.08 -7.19
CA THR A 331 -3.44 3.50 -7.13
C THR A 331 -3.59 4.00 -5.69
N ILE A 332 -2.54 4.58 -5.10
CA ILE A 332 -2.49 4.92 -3.67
C ILE A 332 -2.02 6.38 -3.50
N LEU A 333 -2.84 7.20 -2.83
CA LEU A 333 -2.67 8.65 -2.79
C LEU A 333 -2.95 9.24 -1.39
N ASN A 334 -2.29 10.35 -1.06
CA ASN A 334 -2.65 11.25 0.04
C ASN A 334 -2.53 10.66 1.46
N PHE A 335 -1.67 9.68 1.71
CA PHE A 335 -1.47 9.13 3.05
C PHE A 335 -0.44 9.90 3.86
N GLY A 336 -0.54 9.79 5.18
CA GLY A 336 0.27 10.56 6.13
C GLY A 336 1.56 9.93 6.58
N HIS A 337 1.76 8.67 6.23
CA HIS A 337 2.97 7.98 6.62
C HIS A 337 3.52 7.27 5.40
N GLY A 338 2.95 6.16 4.96
CA GLY A 338 3.39 5.47 3.75
C GLY A 338 2.27 5.04 2.81
N GLY A 339 2.64 4.72 1.57
CA GLY A 339 1.74 4.14 0.59
C GLY A 339 1.47 2.67 0.88
N ILE A 340 2.53 1.86 0.88
CA ILE A 340 2.45 0.41 1.13
C ILE A 340 3.49 0.03 2.18
N SER A 341 3.04 -0.52 3.30
CA SER A 341 3.91 -0.95 4.40
C SER A 341 3.76 -2.43 4.70
N LEU A 342 4.91 -3.11 4.77
CA LEU A 342 5.10 -4.49 5.20
C LEU A 342 5.94 -4.45 6.47
N GLU A 343 5.29 -4.52 7.63
CA GLU A 343 5.98 -4.21 8.87
C GLU A 343 5.64 -5.16 10.01
N THR A 344 6.60 -5.31 10.92
CA THR A 344 6.30 -5.71 12.30
C THR A 344 6.07 -4.49 13.18
N SER A 345 5.14 -4.58 14.13
CA SER A 345 4.68 -3.46 14.96
C SER A 345 5.83 -2.72 15.64
N LEU A 346 6.15 -1.56 15.08
CA LEU A 346 7.18 -0.63 15.57
C LEU A 346 6.89 -0.08 16.97
N TRP A 347 5.62 -0.10 17.38
CA TRP A 347 5.14 0.45 18.65
C TRP A 347 5.29 -0.52 19.81
N LEU A 348 5.44 -1.82 19.52
CA LEU A 348 5.38 -2.92 20.46
C LEU A 348 6.18 -4.10 19.91
N GLY A 349 7.45 -3.86 19.56
CA GLY A 349 8.29 -4.90 18.98
C GLY A 349 8.33 -6.12 19.89
N THR A 350 8.10 -7.31 19.34
CA THR A 350 8.31 -8.55 20.10
C THR A 350 8.67 -9.68 19.17
N ASN A 351 9.64 -10.50 19.57
CA ASN A 351 10.04 -11.70 18.79
C ASN A 351 8.96 -12.78 18.72
N ARG A 352 7.82 -12.57 19.38
CA ARG A 352 6.67 -13.48 19.38
C ARG A 352 5.75 -13.29 18.19
N THR A 353 5.79 -12.15 17.49
CA THR A 353 4.91 -11.92 16.34
C THR A 353 5.19 -12.93 15.23
N HIS A 354 4.18 -13.23 14.40
CA HIS A 354 4.36 -14.09 13.23
C HIS A 354 5.35 -13.44 12.27
N GLY A 355 5.02 -12.21 11.86
CA GLY A 355 5.74 -11.41 10.88
C GLY A 355 4.91 -11.14 9.62
N VAL A 356 5.55 -10.53 8.63
CA VAL A 356 5.04 -10.32 7.28
C VAL A 356 5.97 -11.02 6.29
N HIS A 357 5.47 -12.07 5.66
CA HIS A 357 6.26 -12.96 4.83
C HIS A 357 5.64 -13.21 3.47
N HIS A 358 6.50 -13.42 2.47
CA HIS A 358 6.11 -13.92 1.14
C HIS A 358 5.07 -13.04 0.41
N VAL A 359 5.10 -11.73 0.65
CA VAL A 359 4.22 -10.78 -0.04
C VAL A 359 4.87 -10.30 -1.35
N LEU A 360 4.12 -10.37 -2.44
CA LEU A 360 4.49 -9.77 -3.73
C LEU A 360 3.75 -8.44 -3.93
N VAL A 361 4.50 -7.35 -4.05
CA VAL A 361 4.02 -6.00 -4.32
C VAL A 361 4.47 -5.60 -5.73
N GLU A 362 3.55 -5.48 -6.68
CA GLU A 362 3.91 -5.09 -8.04
C GLU A 362 2.89 -4.28 -8.82
N LEU A 363 3.34 -3.50 -9.80
CA LEU A 363 2.47 -2.73 -10.70
C LEU A 363 1.55 -1.74 -9.96
N ASN A 364 1.95 -1.27 -8.79
CA ASN A 364 1.22 -0.23 -8.06
C ASN A 364 1.74 1.15 -8.46
N ASP A 365 0.84 2.12 -8.44
CA ASP A 365 1.08 3.55 -8.64
C ASP A 365 0.86 4.23 -7.29
N VAL A 366 1.90 4.86 -6.75
CA VAL A 366 1.90 5.37 -5.38
C VAL A 366 2.52 6.77 -5.34
N SER A 367 1.77 7.72 -4.79
CA SER A 367 2.18 9.12 -4.68
C SER A 367 1.67 9.80 -3.41
N SER A 368 2.39 10.81 -2.92
CA SER A 368 1.93 11.61 -1.79
C SER A 368 0.73 12.48 -2.14
N GLY A 369 0.54 12.84 -3.42
CA GLY A 369 -0.49 13.79 -3.83
C GLY A 369 -0.31 15.12 -3.10
N ASN A 370 -1.27 15.48 -2.26
CA ASN A 370 -1.24 16.67 -1.41
C ASN A 370 -0.76 16.39 0.04
N SER A 371 -0.36 15.15 0.35
CA SER A 371 0.36 14.89 1.59
C SER A 371 1.70 15.62 1.55
N ASP A 372 2.13 16.19 2.68
CA ASP A 372 3.47 16.74 2.91
C ASP A 372 4.44 15.75 3.56
N TYR A 373 3.97 14.58 3.99
CA TYR A 373 4.77 13.56 4.64
C TYR A 373 4.23 12.19 4.23
N MET A 374 4.83 11.63 3.17
CA MET A 374 4.51 10.28 2.71
C MET A 374 5.75 9.58 2.16
N HIS A 375 5.94 8.33 2.57
CA HIS A 375 6.85 7.35 2.00
C HIS A 375 6.19 6.63 0.82
N GLY A 376 6.95 6.28 -0.21
CA GLY A 376 6.45 5.41 -1.28
C GLY A 376 6.07 4.02 -0.75
N PHE A 377 6.99 3.41 -0.01
CA PHE A 377 6.75 2.13 0.67
C PHE A 377 7.58 1.97 1.94
N GLY A 378 7.25 0.98 2.77
CA GLY A 378 8.02 0.61 3.96
C GLY A 378 8.12 -0.90 4.10
N VAL A 379 9.34 -1.41 4.29
CA VAL A 379 9.60 -2.79 4.70
C VAL A 379 10.43 -2.74 5.96
N ILE A 380 9.82 -3.02 7.11
CA ILE A 380 10.50 -2.86 8.40
C ILE A 380 10.28 -4.12 9.23
N GLY A 381 11.34 -4.68 9.79
CA GLY A 381 11.26 -5.97 10.46
C GLY A 381 12.18 -6.12 11.65
N LEU A 382 11.62 -6.66 12.74
CA LEU A 382 12.40 -7.35 13.76
C LEU A 382 13.11 -8.59 13.16
N PRO A 383 14.12 -9.12 13.87
CA PRO A 383 14.85 -10.30 13.44
C PRO A 383 13.95 -11.48 13.05
N GLY A 384 13.88 -11.76 11.75
CA GLY A 384 13.18 -12.88 11.13
C GLY A 384 11.70 -12.68 10.98
N LYS A 385 11.23 -11.42 11.05
CA LYS A 385 9.80 -11.12 11.09
C LYS A 385 9.28 -10.37 9.88
N THR A 386 10.14 -9.80 9.04
CA THR A 386 9.70 -9.25 7.75
C THR A 386 10.60 -9.82 6.68
N THR A 387 10.19 -10.94 6.07
CA THR A 387 11.11 -11.72 5.22
C THR A 387 10.51 -12.23 3.92
N ASN A 388 11.37 -12.47 2.93
CA ASN A 388 10.99 -13.08 1.64
C ASN A 388 9.92 -12.29 0.88
N ASN A 389 9.84 -10.98 1.09
CA ASN A 389 8.93 -10.11 0.38
C ASN A 389 9.58 -9.60 -0.91
N THR A 390 8.77 -9.42 -1.95
CA THR A 390 9.22 -8.93 -3.26
C THR A 390 8.47 -7.65 -3.62
N ILE A 391 9.20 -6.57 -3.86
CA ILE A 391 8.68 -5.28 -4.29
C ILE A 391 9.26 -5.02 -5.67
N ARG A 392 8.43 -5.10 -6.71
CA ARG A 392 8.89 -4.96 -8.09
C ARG A 392 7.94 -4.22 -9.01
N ARG A 393 8.46 -3.57 -10.04
CA ARG A 393 7.63 -3.01 -11.12
C ARG A 393 6.58 -2.02 -10.63
N ASN A 394 6.85 -1.34 -9.52
CA ASN A 394 5.98 -0.28 -9.00
C ASN A 394 6.49 1.07 -9.49
N TYR A 395 5.56 2.02 -9.59
CA TYR A 395 5.84 3.42 -9.86
C TYR A 395 5.58 4.22 -8.58
N PHE A 396 6.67 4.56 -7.89
CA PHE A 396 6.63 5.42 -6.71
C PHE A 396 7.04 6.81 -7.14
N HIS A 397 6.18 7.80 -6.99
CA HIS A 397 6.49 9.14 -7.50
C HIS A 397 5.88 10.25 -6.65
N ASP A 398 6.54 11.41 -6.67
CA ASP A 398 6.06 12.63 -6.01
C ASP A 398 5.71 12.34 -4.55
N PHE A 399 6.71 11.94 -3.77
CA PHE A 399 6.59 11.67 -2.33
C PHE A 399 7.69 12.39 -1.56
N GLN A 400 7.49 12.69 -0.27
CA GLN A 400 8.38 13.63 0.45
C GLN A 400 9.24 13.05 1.57
N ALA A 401 9.10 11.75 1.84
CA ALA A 401 9.86 11.08 2.88
C ALA A 401 10.40 9.74 2.38
N THR A 402 11.54 9.33 2.93
CA THR A 402 12.29 8.14 2.50
C THR A 402 11.48 6.86 2.56
N SER A 403 11.55 6.00 1.56
CA SER A 403 11.00 4.64 1.68
C SER A 403 11.94 3.76 2.51
N HIS A 404 11.41 2.90 3.37
CA HIS A 404 12.25 2.06 4.24
C HIS A 404 12.47 0.67 3.65
N VAL A 405 13.73 0.22 3.60
CA VAL A 405 14.14 -1.10 3.13
C VAL A 405 14.88 -1.87 4.22
N GLY A 406 14.16 -2.73 4.91
CA GLY A 406 14.68 -3.54 6.01
C GLY A 406 14.21 -5.00 5.98
N GLY A 407 14.25 -5.64 7.15
CA GLY A 407 13.95 -7.07 7.30
C GLY A 407 15.06 -7.96 6.73
N ARG A 408 14.70 -9.18 6.32
CA ARG A 408 15.67 -10.14 5.76
C ARG A 408 15.19 -10.84 4.50
N ASP A 409 16.09 -11.09 3.56
CA ASP A 409 15.81 -11.86 2.35
C ASP A 409 14.69 -11.20 1.51
N ASN A 410 14.63 -9.87 1.53
CA ASN A 410 13.66 -9.08 0.76
C ASN A 410 14.28 -8.58 -0.55
N TYR A 411 13.46 -8.54 -1.60
CA TYR A 411 13.87 -8.23 -2.98
C TYR A 411 13.15 -6.97 -3.49
N ILE A 412 13.91 -5.96 -3.89
CA ILE A 412 13.44 -4.67 -4.38
C ILE A 412 14.03 -4.47 -5.78
N TYR A 413 13.24 -4.70 -6.83
CA TYR A 413 13.78 -4.64 -8.18
C TYR A 413 12.84 -4.13 -9.27
N SER A 414 13.39 -3.56 -10.33
CA SER A 414 12.62 -3.11 -11.49
C SER A 414 11.53 -2.08 -11.13
N ASN A 415 11.70 -1.32 -10.05
CA ASN A 415 10.81 -0.22 -9.70
C ASN A 415 11.34 1.11 -10.26
N ILE A 416 10.44 2.06 -10.43
CA ILE A 416 10.76 3.45 -10.79
C ILE A 416 10.42 4.33 -9.59
N PHE A 417 11.39 5.15 -9.18
CA PHE A 417 11.27 6.19 -8.17
C PHE A 417 11.55 7.54 -8.83
N VAL A 418 10.66 8.52 -8.69
CA VAL A 418 10.85 9.85 -9.28
C VAL A 418 10.20 10.97 -8.47
N GLY A 419 10.89 12.11 -8.34
CA GLY A 419 10.31 13.34 -7.79
C GLY A 419 10.19 13.29 -6.27
N VAL A 420 11.28 12.94 -5.59
CA VAL A 420 11.33 12.89 -4.13
C VAL A 420 11.77 14.24 -3.59
N THR A 421 10.83 15.00 -3.04
CA THR A 421 11.08 16.36 -2.56
C THR A 421 11.20 16.42 -1.04
N GLU A 422 11.93 17.37 -0.49
CA GLU A 422 12.03 17.53 0.95
C GLU A 422 10.69 17.87 1.60
N THR A 423 10.32 17.09 2.61
CA THR A 423 9.16 17.39 3.43
C THR A 423 9.34 18.73 4.16
N PRO A 424 8.30 19.60 4.22
CA PRO A 424 8.32 20.78 5.08
C PRO A 424 8.29 20.43 6.57
N ARG A 425 8.23 19.14 6.95
CA ARG A 425 8.09 18.65 8.32
C ARG A 425 9.42 18.35 9.01
N GLN A 426 9.32 18.03 10.30
CA GLN A 426 10.43 17.49 11.08
C GLN A 426 10.79 16.10 10.52
N THR A 427 12.07 15.71 10.57
CA THR A 427 12.65 14.51 9.90
C THR A 427 12.73 14.60 8.37
N LYS A 428 13.68 15.42 7.91
CA LYS A 428 13.99 15.64 6.50
C LYS A 428 14.89 14.54 5.97
N GLN A 429 14.30 13.59 5.22
CA GLN A 429 14.99 12.49 4.56
C GLN A 429 14.40 12.28 3.16
N PRO A 430 14.62 13.20 2.21
CA PRO A 430 14.10 13.10 0.84
C PRO A 430 14.90 12.13 -0.01
N PHE A 431 15.01 10.89 0.46
CA PHE A 431 15.68 9.81 -0.25
C PHE A 431 14.64 8.96 -0.96
N ALA A 432 14.96 8.35 -2.10
CA ALA A 432 14.01 7.40 -2.66
C ALA A 432 13.84 6.19 -1.72
N MET A 433 14.95 5.73 -1.13
CA MET A 433 14.93 4.70 -0.11
C MET A 433 16.12 4.76 0.85
N ASP A 434 15.95 4.18 2.04
CA ASP A 434 17.02 3.90 2.98
C ASP A 434 17.08 2.41 3.38
N VAL A 435 18.27 1.96 3.73
CA VAL A 435 18.51 0.74 4.49
C VAL A 435 19.06 1.19 5.84
N ALA A 436 18.16 1.42 6.79
CA ALA A 436 18.52 2.11 8.02
C ALA A 436 17.77 1.56 9.24
N PRO A 437 18.06 0.35 9.73
CA PRO A 437 17.38 -0.20 10.90
C PRO A 437 17.72 0.59 12.17
N TRP A 438 16.75 0.73 13.07
CA TRP A 438 16.87 1.39 14.36
C TRP A 438 16.31 0.51 15.51
N PRO A 439 16.67 0.78 16.77
CA PRO A 439 16.09 0.05 17.89
C PRO A 439 14.66 0.51 18.18
N VAL A 440 13.75 -0.44 18.35
CA VAL A 440 12.34 -0.20 18.75
C VAL A 440 12.09 -0.71 20.17
N ARG A 441 11.08 -0.18 20.86
CA ARG A 441 10.76 -0.58 22.24
C ARG A 441 10.08 -1.96 22.29
N GLU A 442 10.51 -2.81 23.23
CA GLU A 442 9.91 -4.14 23.41
C GLU A 442 8.49 -4.05 23.99
N LYS A 443 7.56 -4.86 23.47
CA LYS A 443 6.17 -4.94 23.93
C LYS A 443 6.09 -5.28 25.42
N GLY A 444 5.19 -4.57 26.13
CA GLY A 444 4.95 -4.80 27.55
C GLY A 444 5.98 -4.13 28.47
N THR A 445 6.99 -3.45 27.92
CA THR A 445 7.92 -2.61 28.69
C THR A 445 7.38 -1.19 28.80
N THR A 446 7.78 -0.43 29.81
CA THR A 446 7.49 0.99 30.03
C THR A 446 8.59 1.87 29.43
N ALA A 447 8.30 3.15 29.14
CA ALA A 447 9.32 4.08 28.65
C ALA A 447 10.51 4.21 29.64
N ALA A 448 10.24 4.10 30.94
CA ALA A 448 11.26 4.15 31.99
C ALA A 448 12.19 2.93 32.00
N GLN A 449 11.76 1.77 31.50
CA GLN A 449 12.57 0.56 31.46
C GLN A 449 13.62 0.60 30.34
N ASN A 450 13.40 1.40 29.30
CA ASN A 450 14.34 1.60 28.18
C ASN A 450 14.88 0.29 27.57
N ILE A 451 14.02 -0.73 27.46
CA ILE A 451 14.36 -2.01 26.84
C ILE A 451 13.96 -1.94 25.37
N THR A 452 14.94 -2.09 24.48
CA THR A 452 14.75 -2.06 23.03
C THR A 452 15.17 -3.37 22.39
N VAL A 453 14.60 -3.66 21.23
CA VAL A 453 15.04 -4.70 20.30
C VAL A 453 15.42 -4.03 18.98
N ASP A 454 16.53 -4.45 18.41
CA ASP A 454 17.01 -3.91 17.15
C ASP A 454 16.18 -4.43 15.99
N LEU A 455 15.87 -3.54 15.05
CA LEU A 455 15.42 -3.95 13.72
C LEU A 455 16.61 -4.51 12.92
N GLU A 456 16.32 -5.34 11.91
CA GLU A 456 17.35 -5.91 11.03
C GLU A 456 17.23 -5.41 9.59
N SER A 457 18.32 -5.50 8.85
CA SER A 457 18.41 -5.26 7.41
C SER A 457 19.48 -6.18 6.82
N GLN A 458 19.08 -7.38 6.41
CA GLN A 458 20.01 -8.44 6.07
C GLN A 458 19.64 -9.12 4.75
N ASN A 459 20.63 -9.51 3.95
CA ASN A 459 20.39 -10.23 2.68
C ASN A 459 19.40 -9.51 1.75
N LEU A 460 19.59 -8.20 1.56
CA LEU A 460 18.67 -7.37 0.78
C LEU A 460 19.18 -7.23 -0.65
N PHE A 461 18.29 -7.37 -1.62
CA PHE A 461 18.58 -7.14 -3.03
C PHE A 461 17.87 -5.88 -3.51
N ILE A 462 18.63 -4.84 -3.81
CA ILE A 462 18.16 -3.59 -4.42
C ILE A 462 18.75 -3.54 -5.83
N VAL A 463 17.99 -4.06 -6.79
CA VAL A 463 18.52 -4.42 -8.11
C VAL A 463 17.70 -3.84 -9.26
N ASN A 464 18.31 -3.28 -10.29
CA ASN A 464 17.58 -2.83 -11.49
C ASN A 464 16.46 -1.81 -11.20
N ASN A 465 16.61 -0.93 -10.22
CA ASN A 465 15.68 0.17 -10.03
C ASN A 465 16.15 1.40 -10.83
N THR A 466 15.21 2.23 -11.27
CA THR A 466 15.50 3.57 -11.81
C THR A 466 15.05 4.59 -10.78
N ILE A 467 15.98 5.41 -10.28
CA ILE A 467 15.78 6.39 -9.21
C ILE A 467 16.23 7.76 -9.73
N LEU A 468 15.29 8.70 -9.82
CA LEU A 468 15.47 9.99 -10.46
C LEU A 468 14.88 11.13 -9.62
N ASP A 469 15.40 12.35 -9.78
CA ASP A 469 14.87 13.58 -9.20
C ASP A 469 14.64 13.47 -7.68
N THR A 470 15.72 13.41 -6.89
CA THR A 470 15.66 13.35 -5.41
C THR A 470 16.36 14.54 -4.78
N ASP A 471 15.68 15.29 -3.90
CA ASP A 471 16.28 16.41 -3.16
C ASP A 471 17.44 15.94 -2.25
N GLY A 472 17.39 14.68 -1.78
CA GLY A 472 18.48 14.01 -1.06
C GLY A 472 19.13 12.90 -1.87
N TYR A 473 19.61 11.84 -1.22
CA TYR A 473 20.25 10.71 -1.90
C TYR A 473 19.23 9.83 -2.66
N ALA A 474 19.66 9.15 -3.72
CA ALA A 474 18.86 8.07 -4.28
C ALA A 474 18.71 6.92 -3.27
N ILE A 475 19.82 6.53 -2.62
CA ILE A 475 19.84 5.49 -1.58
C ILE A 475 20.74 5.92 -0.40
N GLU A 476 20.22 5.82 0.82
CA GLU A 476 21.04 5.83 2.05
C GLU A 476 21.20 4.41 2.61
N VAL A 477 22.39 4.08 3.11
CA VAL A 477 22.62 2.88 3.92
C VAL A 477 23.28 3.29 5.23
N ARG A 478 22.64 2.98 6.36
CA ARG A 478 23.08 3.36 7.70
C ARG A 478 22.71 2.28 8.71
N ASP A 479 23.40 2.20 9.84
CA ASP A 479 22.99 1.39 10.99
C ASP A 479 22.71 2.31 12.18
N TYR A 480 21.43 2.59 12.47
CA TYR A 480 21.04 3.40 13.63
C TYR A 480 21.02 2.58 14.94
N ASN A 481 21.26 1.27 14.87
CA ASN A 481 21.39 0.46 16.05
C ASN A 481 22.65 0.83 16.84
N LYS A 482 22.55 0.74 18.17
CA LYS A 482 23.70 0.94 19.05
C LYS A 482 24.65 -0.27 19.05
N THR A 483 24.21 -1.34 18.40
CA THR A 483 24.76 -2.70 18.32
C THR A 483 25.02 -2.98 16.85
N LYS A 484 26.27 -2.76 16.43
CA LYS A 484 26.67 -2.89 15.02
C LYS A 484 26.48 -4.33 14.52
N GLY A 485 26.04 -4.47 13.26
CA GLY A 485 26.01 -5.76 12.56
C GLY A 485 24.63 -6.18 12.05
N ASN A 486 23.60 -5.37 12.29
CA ASN A 486 22.24 -5.65 11.81
C ASN A 486 22.03 -5.25 10.35
N VAL A 487 22.98 -4.50 9.76
CA VAL A 487 23.05 -4.19 8.34
C VAL A 487 24.16 -5.01 7.70
N THR A 488 23.81 -6.08 6.97
CA THR A 488 24.81 -6.96 6.33
C THR A 488 24.27 -7.67 5.09
N ASN A 489 25.17 -8.00 4.17
CA ASN A 489 24.86 -8.62 2.88
C ASN A 489 23.83 -7.81 2.08
N ILE A 490 24.11 -6.53 1.91
CA ILE A 490 23.28 -5.63 1.11
C ILE A 490 23.82 -5.60 -0.32
N GLN A 491 22.98 -5.97 -1.29
CA GLN A 491 23.28 -6.02 -2.71
C GLN A 491 22.62 -4.81 -3.39
N ILE A 492 23.41 -3.80 -3.76
CA ILE A 492 22.96 -2.62 -4.50
C ILE A 492 23.54 -2.71 -5.89
N ALA A 493 22.73 -3.16 -6.85
CA ALA A 493 23.26 -3.55 -8.13
C ALA A 493 22.43 -3.12 -9.34
N ASN A 494 23.10 -2.76 -10.42
CA ASN A 494 22.45 -2.53 -11.71
C ASN A 494 21.32 -1.49 -11.66
N ASN A 495 21.33 -0.60 -10.67
CA ASN A 495 20.38 0.50 -10.55
C ASN A 495 20.86 1.68 -11.37
N LEU A 496 19.93 2.47 -11.88
CA LEU A 496 20.18 3.77 -12.48
C LEU A 496 19.77 4.84 -11.48
N MET A 497 20.72 5.63 -11.00
CA MET A 497 20.52 6.73 -10.07
C MET A 497 20.90 8.03 -10.79
N GLY A 498 20.02 9.01 -10.83
CA GLY A 498 20.37 10.30 -11.46
C GLY A 498 19.55 11.47 -10.95
N GLN A 499 20.06 12.69 -11.17
CA GLN A 499 19.46 13.93 -10.65
C GLN A 499 19.08 13.79 -9.17
N TYR A 500 20.10 13.66 -8.33
CA TYR A 500 19.96 13.45 -6.90
C TYR A 500 20.72 14.52 -6.13
N ALA A 501 20.40 14.66 -4.85
CA ALA A 501 20.91 15.68 -3.95
C ALA A 501 20.70 17.10 -4.51
N ASP A 502 19.50 17.34 -5.05
CA ASP A 502 19.12 18.65 -5.60
C ASP A 502 19.06 19.75 -4.51
N ASP A 503 18.90 19.37 -3.24
CA ASP A 503 19.13 20.26 -2.10
C ASP A 503 20.60 20.25 -1.66
N SER A 504 21.21 21.44 -1.69
CA SER A 504 22.61 21.70 -1.29
C SER A 504 22.96 21.36 0.16
N SER A 505 21.98 21.03 1.00
CA SER A 505 22.15 20.58 2.38
C SER A 505 22.69 19.14 2.47
N TYR A 506 22.57 18.36 1.40
CA TYR A 506 23.04 16.97 1.33
C TYR A 506 24.37 16.87 0.57
N LEU A 507 25.10 15.76 0.78
CA LEU A 507 26.26 15.46 -0.05
C LEU A 507 25.80 15.21 -1.49
N PRO A 508 26.51 15.71 -2.52
CA PRO A 508 26.13 15.51 -3.91
C PRO A 508 26.50 14.09 -4.36
N VAL A 509 25.77 13.09 -3.86
CA VAL A 509 25.99 11.66 -4.08
C VAL A 509 24.66 10.93 -4.28
N GLY A 510 24.63 9.96 -5.17
CA GLY A 510 23.45 9.12 -5.38
C GLY A 510 23.32 8.04 -4.31
N LEU A 511 24.46 7.46 -3.91
CA LEU A 511 24.52 6.43 -2.88
C LEU A 511 25.36 6.92 -1.70
N ASN A 512 24.74 6.98 -0.53
CA ASN A 512 25.39 7.38 0.70
C ASN A 512 25.42 6.23 1.72
N VAL A 513 26.59 5.59 1.88
CA VAL A 513 26.81 4.58 2.93
C VAL A 513 27.54 5.21 4.09
N SER A 514 27.01 5.02 5.31
CA SER A 514 27.59 5.58 6.54
C SER A 514 28.63 4.65 7.19
N SER A 515 29.47 5.19 8.06
CA SER A 515 30.58 4.46 8.70
C SER A 515 30.14 3.50 9.80
N GLU A 516 28.89 3.65 10.28
CA GLU A 516 28.25 2.76 11.23
C GLU A 516 28.00 1.37 10.65
N VAL A 517 27.86 1.27 9.32
CA VAL A 517 27.64 0.01 8.60
C VAL A 517 28.92 -0.84 8.60
N THR A 518 28.92 -1.94 9.35
CA THR A 518 30.07 -2.86 9.42
C THR A 518 29.90 -4.16 8.64
N GLY A 519 28.66 -4.51 8.29
CA GLY A 519 28.39 -5.73 7.51
C GLY A 519 28.81 -5.60 6.05
N MET A 520 28.72 -6.73 5.35
CA MET A 520 29.14 -6.85 3.95
C MET A 520 28.23 -6.04 3.02
N LEU A 521 28.84 -5.27 2.12
CA LEU A 521 28.15 -4.48 1.10
C LEU A 521 28.66 -4.85 -0.30
N THR A 522 27.74 -5.01 -1.24
CA THR A 522 28.07 -5.13 -2.67
C THR A 522 27.42 -3.98 -3.43
N VAL A 523 28.25 -3.18 -4.11
CA VAL A 523 27.84 -2.07 -4.98
C VAL A 523 28.41 -2.28 -6.37
N ASN A 524 27.62 -2.80 -7.30
CA ASN A 524 28.14 -3.15 -8.62
C ASN A 524 27.21 -2.86 -9.79
N ASN A 525 27.81 -2.54 -10.94
CA ASN A 525 27.09 -2.29 -12.19
C ASN A 525 26.03 -1.16 -12.09
N ASN A 526 26.10 -0.27 -11.11
CA ASN A 526 25.16 0.86 -11.02
C ASN A 526 25.60 1.98 -11.97
N ALA A 527 24.61 2.68 -12.51
CA ALA A 527 24.79 3.89 -13.30
C ALA A 527 24.48 5.12 -12.44
N PHE A 528 25.40 6.09 -12.44
CA PHE A 528 25.25 7.37 -11.76
C PHE A 528 25.19 8.51 -12.77
N TRP A 529 24.12 9.29 -12.74
CA TRP A 529 23.90 10.44 -13.62
C TRP A 529 23.73 11.73 -12.82
N ASP A 530 24.83 12.47 -12.66
CA ASP A 530 24.84 13.74 -11.94
C ASP A 530 25.84 14.70 -12.60
N SER A 531 25.60 16.00 -12.41
CA SER A 531 26.49 17.10 -12.75
C SER A 531 27.70 17.22 -11.81
N SER A 532 27.66 16.61 -10.62
CA SER A 532 28.77 16.54 -9.67
C SER A 532 29.90 15.62 -10.13
N THR A 533 31.12 15.91 -9.66
CA THR A 533 32.29 15.03 -9.84
C THR A 533 32.36 13.90 -8.82
N THR A 534 31.56 14.02 -7.75
CA THR A 534 31.35 13.00 -6.75
C THR A 534 30.00 12.34 -7.02
N VAL A 535 29.93 11.00 -6.93
CA VAL A 535 28.67 10.29 -7.22
C VAL A 535 28.26 9.28 -6.15
N ALA A 536 29.17 8.88 -5.25
CA ALA A 536 28.87 7.92 -4.17
C ALA A 536 29.73 8.17 -2.91
N ARG A 537 29.35 7.57 -1.79
CA ARG A 537 30.18 7.45 -0.57
C ARG A 537 30.10 6.02 -0.01
N TYR A 538 31.25 5.43 0.29
CA TYR A 538 31.35 4.08 0.87
C TYR A 538 31.96 4.13 2.27
N LYS A 539 31.13 3.95 3.30
CA LYS A 539 31.47 3.83 4.73
C LYS A 539 32.32 4.98 5.30
N THR A 540 33.65 4.97 5.14
CA THR A 540 34.55 6.02 5.66
C THR A 540 35.29 6.85 4.60
N LEU A 541 35.13 6.53 3.30
CA LEU A 541 35.70 7.38 2.25
C LEU A 541 35.04 8.76 2.27
N THR A 542 35.84 9.83 2.17
CA THR A 542 35.42 11.24 2.16
C THR A 542 34.71 11.66 0.87
N ASN A 543 34.05 10.70 0.18
CA ASN A 543 33.40 10.75 -1.12
C ASN A 543 34.17 9.98 -2.22
N ALA A 544 33.48 9.10 -2.95
CA ALA A 544 33.98 8.41 -4.13
C ALA A 544 33.75 9.27 -5.38
N ALA A 545 34.85 9.79 -5.92
CA ALA A 545 34.87 10.50 -7.19
C ALA A 545 34.82 9.49 -8.35
N ILE A 546 34.56 9.97 -9.58
CA ILE A 546 34.44 9.13 -10.78
C ILE A 546 35.62 8.14 -10.93
N ASN A 547 36.85 8.58 -10.63
CA ASN A 547 38.05 7.75 -10.76
C ASN A 547 38.23 6.72 -9.62
N THR A 548 37.52 6.86 -8.50
CA THR A 548 37.55 5.93 -7.36
C THR A 548 36.22 5.22 -7.12
N LEU A 549 35.25 5.40 -8.04
CA LEU A 549 33.91 4.81 -7.95
C LEU A 549 33.90 3.28 -7.80
N ASN A 550 34.93 2.63 -8.31
CA ASN A 550 35.11 1.18 -8.26
C ASN A 550 36.18 0.74 -7.24
N ALA A 551 36.48 1.60 -6.26
CA ALA A 551 37.38 1.30 -5.16
C ALA A 551 36.61 1.38 -3.83
N CYS A 552 36.15 0.22 -3.35
CA CYS A 552 35.63 0.10 -1.99
C CYS A 552 36.73 0.46 -0.96
N GLU A 553 36.30 0.80 0.24
CA GLU A 553 37.22 1.03 1.34
C GLU A 553 37.92 -0.27 1.76
N THR A 554 39.24 -0.23 1.87
CA THR A 554 40.05 -1.42 2.21
C THR A 554 39.89 -1.93 3.63
N THR A 555 39.33 -1.11 4.53
CA THR A 555 39.02 -1.49 5.93
C THR A 555 37.99 -2.63 5.98
N TYR A 556 37.11 -2.72 4.97
CA TYR A 556 36.03 -3.69 4.90
C TYR A 556 36.31 -4.68 3.76
N SER A 557 37.23 -5.62 3.99
CA SER A 557 37.75 -6.53 2.95
C SER A 557 36.73 -7.47 2.30
N LEU A 558 35.52 -7.58 2.86
CA LEU A 558 34.40 -8.33 2.28
C LEU A 558 33.52 -7.49 1.36
N ASP A 559 33.67 -6.17 1.36
CA ASP A 559 32.90 -5.31 0.48
C ASP A 559 33.37 -5.43 -0.97
N THR A 560 32.44 -5.26 -1.90
CA THR A 560 32.71 -5.28 -3.34
C THR A 560 32.16 -4.02 -3.99
N CYS A 561 33.03 -3.25 -4.65
CA CYS A 561 32.65 -2.09 -5.47
C CYS A 561 33.27 -2.28 -6.85
N ASN A 562 32.48 -2.54 -7.90
CA ASN A 562 33.03 -2.73 -9.24
C ASN A 562 32.01 -2.46 -10.36
N ASN A 563 32.51 -2.23 -11.57
CA ASN A 563 31.72 -2.02 -12.79
C ASN A 563 30.63 -0.93 -12.71
N ASN A 564 30.69 -0.07 -11.69
CA ASN A 564 29.84 1.11 -11.62
C ASN A 564 30.32 2.13 -12.65
N ALA A 565 29.38 2.82 -13.27
CA ALA A 565 29.62 3.75 -14.38
C ALA A 565 28.94 5.09 -14.13
N THR A 566 29.44 6.13 -14.80
CA THR A 566 28.80 7.46 -14.81
C THR A 566 28.47 7.87 -16.23
N GLY A 567 27.45 8.71 -16.39
CA GLY A 567 27.06 9.24 -17.69
C GLY A 567 25.58 9.59 -17.78
N ASP A 568 25.23 10.34 -18.82
CA ASP A 568 23.83 10.64 -19.15
C ASP A 568 23.13 9.37 -19.69
N PRO A 569 22.00 8.94 -19.11
CA PRO A 569 21.21 7.82 -19.59
C PRO A 569 20.66 8.01 -20.99
N LEU A 570 20.53 9.25 -21.45
CA LEU A 570 19.92 9.62 -22.72
C LEU A 570 18.53 8.99 -22.85
N PHE A 571 17.65 9.32 -21.91
CA PHE A 571 16.25 8.90 -21.93
C PHE A 571 15.53 9.41 -23.19
N VAL A 572 14.54 8.66 -23.66
CA VAL A 572 13.74 9.02 -24.84
C VAL A 572 13.05 10.38 -24.63
N ASN A 573 12.44 10.61 -23.47
CA ASN A 573 11.82 11.89 -23.13
C ASN A 573 11.72 12.09 -21.61
N TYR A 574 12.84 12.54 -21.03
CA TYR A 574 12.96 12.78 -19.59
C TYR A 574 11.90 13.72 -19.02
N ALA A 575 11.63 14.84 -19.70
CA ALA A 575 10.70 15.87 -19.22
C ALA A 575 9.25 15.38 -19.09
N ASN A 576 8.88 14.30 -19.79
CA ASN A 576 7.56 13.68 -19.69
C ASN A 576 7.60 12.35 -18.93
N ARG A 577 8.68 12.09 -18.19
CA ARG A 577 8.93 10.85 -17.42
C ARG A 577 8.89 9.58 -18.27
N ASP A 578 9.28 9.69 -19.54
CA ASP A 578 9.54 8.52 -20.39
C ASP A 578 10.99 8.09 -20.20
N PHE A 579 11.19 7.16 -19.27
CA PHE A 579 12.49 6.65 -18.85
C PHE A 579 13.02 5.48 -19.69
N HIS A 580 12.45 5.23 -20.87
CA HIS A 580 13.10 4.32 -21.82
C HIS A 580 14.46 4.88 -22.22
N LEU A 581 15.47 4.03 -22.28
CA LEU A 581 16.79 4.39 -22.78
C LEU A 581 16.72 4.63 -24.31
N SER A 582 17.44 5.62 -24.82
CA SER A 582 17.57 5.80 -26.27
C SER A 582 18.61 4.85 -26.88
N ALA A 583 18.63 4.78 -28.20
CA ALA A 583 19.63 4.02 -28.95
C ALA A 583 21.08 4.48 -28.71
N ASN A 584 21.29 5.69 -28.20
CA ASN A 584 22.62 6.23 -27.91
C ASN A 584 23.00 6.10 -26.43
N SER A 585 22.10 5.60 -25.59
CA SER A 585 22.36 5.43 -24.16
C SER A 585 23.61 4.57 -23.92
N PRO A 586 24.53 4.99 -23.03
CA PRO A 586 25.63 4.15 -22.60
C PRO A 586 25.15 2.95 -21.76
N PHE A 587 23.93 3.01 -21.23
CA PHE A 587 23.40 2.04 -20.26
C PHE A 587 22.48 0.98 -20.87
N LYS A 588 22.21 1.04 -22.17
CA LYS A 588 21.30 0.10 -22.86
C LYS A 588 21.77 -1.35 -22.88
N ALA A 589 23.08 -1.59 -22.80
CA ALA A 589 23.71 -2.91 -22.96
C ALA A 589 24.94 -3.10 -22.04
N SER A 590 24.95 -2.41 -20.89
CA SER A 590 26.06 -2.43 -19.94
C SER A 590 25.69 -3.00 -18.57
N GLY A 591 24.49 -3.58 -18.46
CA GLY A 591 23.98 -4.16 -17.24
C GLY A 591 24.51 -5.55 -16.93
N SER A 592 23.91 -6.22 -15.97
CA SER A 592 24.29 -7.56 -15.53
C SER A 592 23.09 -8.45 -15.24
N ASN A 593 23.18 -9.70 -15.70
CA ASN A 593 22.21 -10.77 -15.42
C ASN A 593 22.60 -11.65 -14.23
N ALA A 594 23.65 -11.27 -13.46
CA ALA A 594 24.17 -12.07 -12.36
C ALA A 594 23.13 -12.38 -11.26
N TYR A 595 22.05 -11.59 -11.18
CA TYR A 595 21.01 -11.69 -10.15
C TYR A 595 19.85 -12.62 -10.53
N LEU A 596 19.78 -13.12 -11.78
CA LEU A 596 18.72 -14.02 -12.23
C LEU A 596 18.58 -15.27 -11.33
N ALA A 597 19.70 -15.82 -10.87
CA ALA A 597 19.69 -17.00 -10.00
C ALA A 597 19.10 -16.71 -8.61
N ALA A 598 19.32 -15.51 -8.07
CA ALA A 598 18.81 -15.09 -6.76
C ALA A 598 17.34 -14.66 -6.82
N LEU A 599 16.96 -13.94 -7.88
CA LEU A 599 15.62 -13.34 -8.03
C LEU A 599 14.61 -14.25 -8.75
N GLY A 600 15.09 -15.32 -9.39
CA GLY A 600 14.29 -16.34 -10.04
C GLY A 600 13.56 -15.86 -11.31
N SER A 601 12.60 -16.65 -11.78
CA SER A 601 11.86 -16.40 -13.02
C SER A 601 10.97 -15.15 -13.00
N GLY A 602 10.79 -14.55 -11.83
CA GLY A 602 10.06 -13.30 -11.65
C GLY A 602 10.87 -12.04 -11.98
N PHE A 603 12.17 -12.18 -12.23
CA PHE A 603 13.06 -11.07 -12.53
C PHE A 603 12.96 -10.66 -14.01
N VAL A 604 12.15 -9.64 -14.24
CA VAL A 604 11.85 -9.03 -15.54
C VAL A 604 11.95 -7.51 -15.41
N ASP A 605 11.97 -6.78 -16.51
CA ASP A 605 11.95 -5.32 -16.49
C ASP A 605 10.61 -4.77 -15.94
N TYR A 606 10.51 -3.45 -15.81
CA TYR A 606 9.34 -2.73 -15.34
C TYR A 606 8.05 -3.15 -16.10
N TYR A 607 8.14 -3.27 -17.42
CA TYR A 607 7.02 -3.65 -18.29
C TYR A 607 6.75 -5.16 -18.33
N GLY A 608 7.60 -5.97 -17.70
CA GLY A 608 7.48 -7.43 -17.65
C GLY A 608 8.19 -8.15 -18.78
N ASN A 609 9.05 -7.47 -19.53
CA ASN A 609 9.89 -8.08 -20.56
C ASN A 609 11.09 -8.79 -19.92
N PRO A 610 11.54 -9.93 -20.47
CA PRO A 610 12.78 -10.55 -20.03
C PRO A 610 13.97 -9.63 -20.35
N TRP A 611 14.97 -9.64 -19.46
CA TRP A 611 16.26 -9.01 -19.72
C TRP A 611 16.96 -9.68 -20.90
N ASP A 612 17.66 -8.91 -21.73
CA ASP A 612 18.46 -9.50 -22.81
C ASP A 612 19.55 -10.39 -22.18
N PRO A 613 19.70 -11.66 -22.62
CA PRO A 613 20.63 -12.60 -21.99
C PRO A 613 22.10 -12.21 -22.15
N THR A 614 22.43 -11.39 -23.15
CA THR A 614 23.80 -11.03 -23.53
C THR A 614 24.13 -9.55 -23.35
N SER A 615 23.12 -8.69 -23.43
CA SER A 615 23.23 -7.24 -23.45
C SER A 615 22.15 -6.59 -22.55
N PRO A 616 22.04 -6.97 -21.27
CA PRO A 616 21.04 -6.40 -20.37
C PRO A 616 21.30 -4.90 -20.15
N SER A 617 20.23 -4.13 -19.94
CA SER A 617 20.32 -2.71 -19.57
C SER A 617 20.60 -2.50 -18.07
N ILE A 618 21.07 -1.30 -17.70
CA ILE A 618 21.07 -0.81 -16.30
C ILE A 618 19.75 -0.05 -16.05
N GLY A 619 19.19 -0.20 -14.85
CA GLY A 619 17.92 0.42 -14.45
C GLY A 619 16.71 -0.50 -14.63
N ALA A 620 15.51 0.07 -14.50
CA ALA A 620 14.27 -0.68 -14.44
C ALA A 620 13.71 -1.12 -15.80
N ILE A 621 14.14 -0.51 -16.91
CA ILE A 621 13.58 -0.75 -18.24
C ILE A 621 14.67 -1.31 -19.15
N GLN A 622 14.38 -2.44 -19.81
CA GLN A 622 15.24 -2.99 -20.85
C GLN A 622 15.08 -2.18 -22.13
N TYR A 623 16.19 -1.79 -22.75
CA TYR A 623 16.22 -1.16 -24.08
C TYR A 623 15.75 -2.10 -25.19
#